data_AF-A0ABD2YY14-F1
#
_entry.id   AF-A0ABD2YY14-F1
#
_cell.length_a   1.000
_cell.length_b   1.000
_cell.length_c   1.000
_cell.angle_alpha   90.00
_cell.angle_beta   90.00
_cell.angle_gamma   90.00
#
_symmetry.space_group_name_H-M   'P 1'
#
loop_
_entity.id
_entity.type
_entity.pdbx_description
1 polymer ?
#
loop_
_entity_poly.entity_id
_entity_poly.type
_entity_poly.pdbx_seq_one_letter_code
_entity_poly.pdbx_strand_id
1 'polypeptide(L)'
;MHAGTRMGELAVDKHVKCILTIEKEKDNFESAVIEHIRLNGAYWGLTTLYILGKLNKVDQDEVVSWLIEFQHESGGFGGNIGHDPHLLFTLSAIQFLALVDKIDALDIDKVSNCILQHVI
;
A
#
# COMPACT_ATOMS: atom_id res chain seq x y z
N MET A 1 -38.76 -3.95 -26.49
CA MET A 1 -38.19 -4.83 -25.44
C MET A 1 -36.67 -4.69 -25.51
N HIS A 2 -36.08 -3.87 -24.65
CA HIS A 2 -34.63 -3.64 -24.66
C HIS A 2 -33.97 -4.75 -23.84
N ALA A 3 -33.04 -5.48 -24.48
CA ALA A 3 -32.30 -6.56 -23.87
C ALA A 3 -31.51 -6.02 -22.66
N GLY A 4 -31.78 -6.57 -21.48
CA GLY A 4 -31.00 -6.28 -20.28
C GLY A 4 -29.56 -6.72 -20.48
N THR A 5 -28.64 -5.77 -20.51
CA THR A 5 -27.20 -5.99 -20.40
C THR A 5 -26.96 -6.85 -19.16
N ARG A 6 -26.52 -8.10 -19.34
CA ARG A 6 -25.98 -8.90 -18.22
C ARG A 6 -24.67 -8.22 -17.81
N MET A 7 -24.71 -7.38 -16.78
CA MET A 7 -23.48 -7.00 -16.09
C MET A 7 -22.93 -8.28 -15.46
N GLY A 8 -21.73 -8.71 -15.87
CA GLY A 8 -21.08 -9.84 -15.24
C GLY A 8 -20.86 -9.57 -13.75
N GLU A 9 -21.03 -10.58 -12.91
CA GLU A 9 -20.73 -10.48 -11.49
C GLU A 9 -19.21 -10.33 -11.27
N LEU A 10 -18.83 -9.45 -10.33
CA LEU A 10 -17.43 -9.27 -9.96
C LEU A 10 -16.88 -10.54 -9.33
N ALA A 11 -15.80 -11.09 -9.89
CA ALA A 11 -15.17 -12.32 -9.39
C ALA A 11 -14.26 -12.05 -8.17
N VAL A 12 -14.87 -11.58 -7.06
CA VAL A 12 -14.18 -11.14 -5.83
C VAL A 12 -13.11 -12.15 -5.36
N ASP A 13 -13.46 -13.43 -5.29
CA ASP A 13 -12.54 -14.47 -4.79
C ASP A 13 -11.30 -14.64 -5.67
N LYS A 14 -11.43 -14.44 -6.99
CA LYS A 14 -10.28 -14.50 -7.91
C LYS A 14 -9.34 -13.32 -7.69
N HIS A 15 -9.88 -12.11 -7.47
CA HIS A 15 -9.09 -10.93 -7.17
C HIS A 15 -8.36 -11.06 -5.84
N VAL A 16 -9.05 -11.49 -4.78
CA VAL A 16 -8.46 -11.73 -3.46
C VAL A 16 -7.33 -12.76 -3.56
N LYS A 17 -7.56 -13.88 -4.25
CA LYS A 17 -6.54 -14.91 -4.44
C LYS A 17 -5.32 -14.36 -5.17
N CYS A 18 -5.51 -13.56 -6.22
CA CYS A 18 -4.40 -12.96 -6.97
C CYS A 18 -3.52 -12.08 -6.06
N ILE A 19 -4.13 -11.18 -5.29
CA ILE A 19 -3.42 -10.26 -4.39
C ILE A 19 -2.61 -11.04 -3.34
N LEU A 20 -3.22 -12.06 -2.71
CA LEU A 20 -2.56 -12.87 -1.68
C LEU A 20 -1.46 -13.79 -2.25
N THR A 21 -1.48 -14.10 -3.55
CA THR A 21 -0.39 -14.86 -4.20
C THR A 21 0.82 -13.95 -4.44
N ILE A 22 0.60 -12.72 -4.90
CA ILE A 22 1.69 -11.74 -5.14
C ILE A 22 2.50 -11.50 -3.85
N GLU A 23 1.83 -11.47 -2.69
CA GLU A 23 2.49 -11.37 -1.38
C GLU A 23 3.49 -12.51 -1.09
N LYS A 24 3.21 -13.72 -1.60
CA LYS A 24 3.98 -14.93 -1.31
C LYS A 24 5.16 -15.15 -2.25
N GLU A 25 5.15 -14.55 -3.43
CA GLU A 25 6.18 -14.72 -4.45
C GLU A 25 7.26 -13.63 -4.37
N LYS A 26 7.89 -13.49 -3.20
CA LYS A 26 8.88 -12.42 -2.93
C LYS A 26 10.21 -12.58 -3.69
N ASP A 27 10.48 -13.75 -4.28
CA ASP A 27 11.76 -14.11 -4.92
C ASP A 27 11.68 -14.29 -6.46
N ASN A 28 10.66 -13.74 -7.13
CA ASN A 28 10.53 -13.81 -8.59
C ASN A 28 11.10 -12.55 -9.30
N PHE A 29 11.36 -12.66 -10.61
CA PHE A 29 11.89 -11.55 -11.42
C PHE A 29 11.02 -10.29 -11.36
N GLU A 30 9.70 -10.45 -11.23
CA GLU A 30 8.76 -9.35 -11.10
C GLU A 30 8.95 -8.60 -9.77
N SER A 31 9.23 -9.30 -8.66
CA SER A 31 9.56 -8.74 -7.35
C SER A 31 10.78 -7.81 -7.39
N ALA A 32 11.82 -8.20 -8.15
CA ALA A 32 13.01 -7.36 -8.35
C ALA A 32 12.71 -6.11 -9.21
N VAL A 33 11.84 -6.22 -10.22
CA VAL A 33 11.48 -5.09 -11.08
C VAL A 33 10.54 -4.12 -10.35
N ILE A 34 9.67 -4.57 -9.46
CA ILE A 34 8.75 -3.72 -8.69
C ILE A 34 9.35 -3.19 -7.39
N GLU A 35 10.60 -3.51 -7.07
CA GLU A 35 11.25 -3.15 -5.80
C GLU A 35 11.13 -1.64 -5.53
N HIS A 36 11.36 -0.81 -6.54
CA HIS A 36 11.28 0.65 -6.44
C HIS A 36 9.86 1.21 -6.26
N ILE A 37 8.80 0.43 -6.44
CA ILE A 37 7.39 0.83 -6.23
C ILE A 37 6.67 -0.05 -5.21
N ARG A 38 7.42 -0.80 -4.39
CA ARG A 38 6.89 -1.85 -3.54
C ARG A 38 5.83 -1.37 -2.56
N LEU A 39 6.04 -0.18 -1.97
CA LEU A 39 5.07 0.46 -1.09
C LEU A 39 3.74 0.74 -1.82
N ASN A 40 3.79 1.28 -3.04
CA ASN A 40 2.59 1.54 -3.83
C ASN A 40 1.86 0.25 -4.21
N GLY A 41 2.60 -0.80 -4.59
CA GLY A 41 2.04 -2.11 -4.87
C GLY A 41 1.28 -2.68 -3.67
N ALA A 42 1.86 -2.57 -2.47
CA ALA A 42 1.20 -2.95 -1.23
C ALA A 42 -0.07 -2.11 -1.00
N TYR A 43 0.03 -0.77 -1.08
CA TYR A 43 -1.11 0.12 -0.93
C TYR A 43 -2.28 -0.23 -1.87
N TRP A 44 -2.01 -0.49 -3.15
CA TRP A 44 -3.07 -0.85 -4.12
C TRP A 44 -3.70 -2.20 -3.80
N GLY A 45 -2.90 -3.22 -3.47
CA GLY A 45 -3.39 -4.54 -3.10
C GLY A 45 -4.25 -4.50 -1.83
N LEU A 46 -3.77 -3.83 -0.78
CA LEU A 46 -4.43 -3.71 0.51
C LEU A 46 -5.71 -2.88 0.43
N THR A 47 -5.67 -1.76 -0.29
CA THR A 47 -6.86 -0.93 -0.55
C THR A 47 -7.91 -1.70 -1.32
N THR A 48 -7.49 -2.54 -2.29
CA THR A 48 -8.42 -3.42 -3.01
C THR A 48 -9.08 -4.42 -2.06
N LEU A 49 -8.31 -5.06 -1.16
CA LEU A 49 -8.86 -5.96 -0.15
C LEU A 49 -9.83 -5.24 0.79
N TYR A 50 -9.53 -4.01 1.20
CA TYR A 50 -10.42 -3.19 2.02
C TYR A 50 -11.74 -2.87 1.32
N ILE A 51 -11.69 -2.37 0.07
CA ILE A 51 -12.88 -2.07 -0.73
C ILE A 51 -13.75 -3.32 -0.91
N LEU A 52 -13.14 -4.50 -1.06
CA LEU A 52 -13.84 -5.78 -1.20
C LEU A 52 -14.33 -6.37 0.14
N GLY A 53 -14.06 -5.72 1.28
CA GLY A 53 -14.42 -6.24 2.61
C GLY A 53 -13.65 -7.50 3.01
N LYS A 54 -12.41 -7.65 2.52
CA LYS A 54 -11.54 -8.82 2.70
C LYS A 54 -10.19 -8.47 3.33
N LEU A 55 -10.03 -7.29 3.90
CA LEU A 55 -8.79 -6.87 4.56
C LEU A 55 -8.40 -7.77 5.73
N ASN A 56 -9.36 -8.45 6.36
CA ASN A 56 -9.11 -9.45 7.41
C ASN A 56 -8.35 -10.70 6.95
N LYS A 57 -8.00 -10.80 5.66
CA LYS A 57 -7.16 -11.87 5.10
C LYS A 57 -5.66 -11.63 5.27
N VAL A 58 -5.26 -10.42 5.66
CA VAL A 58 -3.88 -10.03 5.95
C VAL A 58 -3.76 -9.61 7.42
N ASP A 59 -2.56 -9.74 7.97
CA ASP A 59 -2.24 -9.20 9.29
C ASP A 59 -1.88 -7.71 9.15
N GLN A 60 -2.76 -6.84 9.64
CA GLN A 60 -2.59 -5.39 9.50
C GLN A 60 -1.45 -4.87 10.39
N ASP A 61 -1.15 -5.50 11.52
CA ASP A 61 -0.04 -5.13 12.40
C ASP A 61 1.30 -5.49 11.76
N GLU A 62 1.38 -6.67 11.15
CA GLU A 62 2.56 -7.08 10.39
C GLU A 62 2.83 -6.13 9.21
N VAL A 63 1.79 -5.80 8.45
CA VAL A 63 1.91 -4.89 7.30
C VAL A 63 2.31 -3.47 7.73
N VAL A 64 1.75 -2.94 8.83
CA VAL A 64 2.16 -1.63 9.36
C VAL A 64 3.60 -1.65 9.82
N SER A 65 4.02 -2.68 10.55
CA SER A 65 5.40 -2.82 11.02
C SER A 65 6.37 -2.83 9.83
N TRP A 66 6.08 -3.62 8.80
CA TRP A 66 6.87 -3.68 7.58
C TRP A 66 6.89 -2.34 6.83
N LEU A 67 5.76 -1.64 6.73
CA LEU A 67 5.68 -0.34 6.06
C LEU A 67 6.51 0.74 6.77
N ILE A 68 6.57 0.73 8.10
CA ILE A 68 7.35 1.69 8.89
C ILE A 68 8.87 1.56 8.61
N GLU A 69 9.35 0.37 8.21
CA GLU A 69 10.77 0.18 7.81
C GLU A 69 11.17 1.00 6.57
N PHE A 70 10.19 1.51 5.82
CA PHE A 70 10.40 2.30 4.60
C PHE A 70 10.50 3.80 4.91
N GLN A 71 10.25 4.18 6.17
CA GLN A 71 10.34 5.57 6.60
C GLN A 71 11.81 5.98 6.76
N HIS A 72 12.17 7.08 6.12
CA HIS A 72 13.47 7.70 6.23
C HIS A 72 13.57 8.57 7.50
N GLU A 73 14.79 8.87 7.95
CA GLU A 73 15.01 9.74 9.13
C GLU A 73 14.37 11.14 9.00
N SER A 74 14.22 11.62 7.76
CA SER A 74 13.55 12.88 7.43
C SER A 74 12.03 12.84 7.65
N GLY A 75 11.44 11.67 7.85
CA GLY A 75 10.00 11.45 8.02
C GLY A 75 9.26 10.99 6.76
N GLY A 76 9.83 11.19 5.57
CA GLY A 76 9.25 10.71 4.31
C GLY A 76 9.46 9.21 4.09
N PHE A 77 8.70 8.62 3.17
CA PHE A 77 8.80 7.19 2.82
C PHE A 77 9.47 7.00 1.46
N GLY A 78 10.26 5.94 1.35
CA GLY A 78 10.82 5.44 0.09
C GLY A 78 9.97 4.33 -0.53
N GLY A 79 10.31 3.95 -1.76
CA GLY A 79 9.63 2.84 -2.47
C GLY A 79 9.99 1.46 -1.91
N ASN A 80 11.16 1.34 -1.27
CA ASN A 80 11.66 0.20 -0.51
C ASN A 80 12.56 0.68 0.65
N ILE A 81 12.96 -0.24 1.52
CA ILE A 81 13.95 0.02 2.57
C ILE A 81 15.23 0.59 1.95
N GLY A 82 15.71 1.71 2.48
CA GLY A 82 16.92 2.38 2.02
C GLY A 82 16.79 3.18 0.72
N HIS A 83 15.59 3.25 0.11
CA HIS A 83 15.35 4.13 -1.02
C HIS A 83 15.10 5.57 -0.56
N ASP A 84 15.44 6.54 -1.42
CA ASP A 84 15.22 7.95 -1.14
C ASP A 84 13.74 8.25 -0.88
N PRO A 85 13.42 9.11 0.11
CA PRO A 85 12.06 9.48 0.39
C PRO A 85 11.44 10.26 -0.77
N HIS A 86 10.20 9.95 -1.11
CA HIS A 86 9.47 10.64 -2.17
C HIS A 86 8.00 10.84 -1.80
N LEU A 87 7.43 11.99 -2.17
CA LEU A 87 6.06 12.37 -1.79
C LEU A 87 5.01 11.33 -2.19
N LEU A 88 5.21 10.65 -3.33
CA LEU A 88 4.34 9.55 -3.79
C LEU A 88 4.23 8.42 -2.75
N PHE A 89 5.36 7.94 -2.23
CA PHE A 89 5.36 6.84 -1.27
C PHE A 89 4.92 7.31 0.11
N THR A 90 5.30 8.53 0.51
CA THR A 90 4.78 9.17 1.73
C THR A 90 3.26 9.26 1.71
N LEU A 91 2.67 9.67 0.58
CA LEU A 91 1.21 9.72 0.41
C LEU A 91 0.59 8.33 0.55
N SER A 92 1.10 7.32 -0.15
CA SER A 92 0.55 5.97 -0.07
C SER A 92 0.70 5.34 1.32
N ALA A 93 1.77 5.66 2.05
CA ALA A 93 1.94 5.25 3.45
C ALA A 93 0.86 5.85 4.35
N ILE A 94 0.64 7.16 4.27
CA ILE A 94 -0.39 7.86 5.04
C ILE A 94 -1.78 7.33 4.70
N GLN A 95 -2.08 7.12 3.41
CA GLN A 95 -3.37 6.59 2.95
C GLN A 95 -3.64 5.20 3.52
N PHE A 96 -2.64 4.32 3.51
CA PHE A 96 -2.78 2.99 4.09
C PHE A 96 -3.01 3.05 5.59
N LEU A 97 -2.20 3.82 6.32
CA LEU A 97 -2.32 3.96 7.78
C LEU A 97 -3.67 4.55 8.20
N ALA A 98 -4.21 5.51 7.42
CA ALA A 98 -5.55 6.03 7.63
C ALA A 98 -6.64 4.98 7.40
N LEU A 99 -6.46 4.11 6.39
CA LEU A 99 -7.41 3.05 6.05
C LEU A 99 -7.50 1.98 7.15
N VAL A 100 -6.41 1.73 7.88
CA VAL A 100 -6.36 0.77 9.00
C VAL A 100 -6.47 1.41 10.39
N ASP A 101 -6.75 2.71 10.46
CA ASP A 101 -6.86 3.50 11.71
C ASP A 101 -5.60 3.42 12.60
N LYS A 102 -4.41 3.53 11.98
CA LYS A 102 -3.09 3.48 12.64
C LYS A 102 -2.20 4.67 12.27
N ILE A 103 -2.79 5.85 12.11
CA ILE A 103 -2.04 7.08 11.82
C ILE A 103 -1.09 7.48 12.96
N ASP A 104 -1.39 7.06 14.18
CA ASP A 104 -0.57 7.23 15.37
C ASP A 104 0.79 6.51 15.31
N ALA A 105 0.97 5.57 14.38
CA ALA A 105 2.27 4.97 14.09
C ALA A 105 3.28 5.96 13.47
N LEU A 106 2.82 7.13 12.99
CA LEU A 106 3.66 8.15 12.37
C LEU A 106 4.14 9.18 13.38
N ASP A 107 5.41 9.60 13.23
CA ASP A 107 5.87 10.89 13.73
C ASP A 107 5.30 12.00 12.83
N ILE A 108 4.15 12.54 13.23
CA ILE A 108 3.38 13.53 12.46
C ILE A 108 4.21 14.79 12.17
N ASP A 109 5.05 15.22 13.10
CA ASP A 109 5.86 16.44 12.94
C ASP A 109 6.93 16.21 11.87
N LYS A 110 7.62 15.07 11.91
CA LYS A 110 8.61 14.72 10.87
C LYS A 110 7.98 14.59 9.49
N VAL A 111 6.88 13.85 9.39
CA VAL A 111 6.17 13.67 8.12
C VAL A 111 5.70 15.02 7.56
N SER A 112 5.13 15.88 8.41
CA SER A 112 4.69 17.22 8.00
C SER A 112 5.83 18.09 7.49
N ASN A 113 6.96 18.10 8.20
CA ASN A 113 8.16 18.83 7.78
C ASN A 113 8.71 18.30 6.45
N CYS A 114 8.76 16.98 6.25
CA CYS A 114 9.20 16.37 5.00
C CYS A 114 8.33 16.79 3.81
N ILE A 115 7.00 16.85 4.00
CA ILE A 115 6.06 17.28 2.95
C ILE A 115 6.27 18.76 2.63
N LEU A 116 6.37 19.62 3.64
CA LEU A 116 6.56 21.07 3.44
C LEU A 116 7.86 21.38 2.67
N GLN A 117 8.93 20.62 2.89
CA GLN A 117 10.21 20.78 2.18
C GLN A 117 10.17 20.35 0.70
N HIS A 118 9.18 19.54 0.29
CA HIS A 118 9.04 19.06 -1.08
C HIS A 118 7.92 19.78 -1.86
N VAL A 119 7.13 20.63 -1.21
CA VAL A 119 5.94 21.29 -1.78
C VAL A 119 6.15 22.81 -1.96
N ILE A 120 7.33 23.36 -1.63
CA ILE A 120 7.65 24.79 -1.79
C ILE A 120 9.04 24.98 -2.42
#